data_AF-A0A514CFI7-F1
#
_entry.id   AF-A0A514CFI7-F1
#
_cell.length_a   1.000
_cell.length_b   1.000
_cell.length_c   1.000
_cell.angle_alpha   90.00
_cell.angle_beta   90.00
_cell.angle_gamma   90.00
#
_symmetry.space_group_name_H-M   'P 1'
#
loop_
_entity.id
_entity.type
_entity.pdbx_description
1 polymer ?
#
loop_
_entity_poly.entity_id
_entity_poly.type
_entity_poly.pdbx_seq_one_letter_code
_entity_poly.pdbx_strand_id
1 'polypeptide(L)'
;MKKLLFTGLLLAASWTAIAQETAKGTVYEDLNQNGKKDRKEDGISQVAVSNGVEVVLTDKKGRYELPVGEDQIIFVIKPAGYQSPVNEQNLPQYFYIHKPNGSPDMDFEGVAPTGKLPKKIDFGLLPAADKTNFTALIFGDPQPYTIEEVNHFDNGVVSEVAGIEDIDFGLSLGDLVGNDLDLFDPYIAATAKVGVPWYNVLGNHDLNFDAQEDHLADETFEAHFGPANYAFNHGKVHFIVLDDVMYPDPRDGKGYWGGFREDQLEFVKNDLKYVPKDHLIVLAFHIPLSEPNGDPFNDEERQQLFDLLKDYPQTLSLSAHTHLQKQDFFFEKDGWGQATPHHHYNVGTTSGDWYSGELNEKGIPKSTMRDGTPKGYAFLDFTGNQYEVRYKVVDQNDDYQMAIFAPKVLEKDKRTSAGIFVNFFMGTADDQVRYRIDNGPWKKMTYLEEYDPTYLMDVYKWDTTDELLDGRRPSNPVKSTHLWRAGIDAKLEKGAHTIEVEATDMFGKTHYGKKTYHIR
;
A
#
# COMPACT_ATOMS: atom_id res chain seq x y z
N MET A 1 21.37 -71.61 -36.11
CA MET A 1 20.85 -70.23 -36.16
C MET A 1 19.71 -70.15 -35.15
N LYS A 2 19.61 -69.31 -34.13
CA LYS A 2 20.40 -68.21 -33.56
C LYS A 2 20.18 -68.30 -32.04
N LYS A 3 21.24 -68.07 -31.25
CA LYS A 3 21.16 -67.80 -29.81
C LYS A 3 20.62 -66.37 -29.62
N LEU A 4 19.74 -66.12 -28.66
CA LEU A 4 19.54 -64.79 -28.09
C LEU A 4 19.81 -64.84 -26.59
N LEU A 5 20.74 -63.99 -26.16
CA LEU A 5 21.16 -63.77 -24.79
C LEU A 5 20.28 -62.69 -24.12
N PHE A 6 20.11 -62.88 -22.82
CA PHE A 6 19.87 -61.92 -21.74
C PHE A 6 20.35 -60.49 -22.00
N THR A 7 19.56 -59.48 -21.58
CA THR A 7 19.82 -58.69 -20.36
C THR A 7 18.69 -57.67 -20.13
N GLY A 8 18.01 -57.78 -18.99
CA GLY A 8 17.11 -56.73 -18.49
C GLY A 8 17.87 -55.84 -17.51
N LEU A 9 18.06 -54.57 -17.85
CA LEU A 9 18.50 -53.53 -16.91
C LEU A 9 17.26 -53.03 -16.16
N LEU A 10 17.16 -53.34 -14.87
CA LEU A 10 16.30 -52.61 -13.93
C LEU A 10 17.08 -51.40 -13.43
N LEU A 11 16.83 -50.24 -14.04
CA LEU A 11 17.21 -48.95 -13.48
C LEU A 11 16.28 -48.67 -12.30
N ALA A 12 16.76 -48.93 -11.09
CA ALA A 12 16.16 -48.38 -9.88
C ALA A 12 16.47 -46.87 -9.87
N ALA A 13 15.48 -46.07 -10.26
CA ALA A 13 15.51 -44.63 -9.99
C ALA A 13 15.35 -44.45 -8.48
N SER A 14 16.45 -44.16 -7.80
CA SER A 14 16.45 -43.70 -6.41
C SER A 14 15.87 -42.28 -6.41
N TRP A 15 14.56 -42.18 -6.23
CA TRP A 15 13.96 -40.90 -5.85
C TRP A 15 14.45 -40.61 -4.43
N THR A 16 15.42 -39.72 -4.28
CA THR A 16 15.73 -39.10 -2.99
C THR A 16 14.53 -38.27 -2.61
N ALA A 17 13.57 -38.87 -1.91
CA ALA A 17 12.56 -38.14 -1.18
C ALA A 17 13.31 -37.31 -0.13
N ILE A 18 13.46 -36.02 -0.38
CA ILE A 18 13.86 -35.07 0.66
C ILE A 18 12.71 -35.13 1.67
N ALA A 19 12.98 -35.61 2.88
CA ALA A 19 11.96 -35.69 3.92
C ALA A 19 11.66 -34.27 4.37
N GLN A 20 10.53 -33.72 3.92
CA GLN A 20 10.03 -32.42 4.37
C GLN A 20 9.81 -32.48 5.88
N GLU A 21 10.40 -31.54 6.62
CA GLU A 21 10.19 -31.47 8.06
C GLU A 21 8.75 -31.00 8.36
N THR A 22 8.28 -31.22 9.58
CA THR A 22 6.94 -30.81 9.99
C THR A 22 7.03 -29.81 11.13
N ALA A 23 6.74 -28.54 10.83
CA ALA A 23 6.52 -27.52 11.83
C ALA A 23 5.22 -27.81 12.58
N LYS A 24 5.26 -27.64 13.90
CA LYS A 24 4.10 -27.86 14.76
C LYS A 24 4.12 -26.93 15.94
N GLY A 25 2.95 -26.63 16.43
CA GLY A 25 2.80 -25.58 17.42
C GLY A 25 1.45 -25.53 18.07
N THR A 26 1.25 -24.52 18.90
CA THR A 26 -0.05 -24.13 19.43
C THR A 26 -0.24 -22.63 19.29
N VAL A 27 -1.40 -22.22 18.78
CA VAL A 27 -1.91 -20.86 18.98
C VAL A 27 -2.67 -20.82 20.30
N TYR A 28 -2.40 -19.85 21.17
CA TYR A 28 -2.95 -19.77 22.52
C TYR A 28 -3.24 -18.32 22.95
N GLU A 29 -4.08 -18.17 23.97
CA GLU A 29 -4.33 -16.87 24.61
C GLU A 29 -3.16 -16.53 25.56
N ASP A 30 -2.32 -15.58 25.17
CA ASP A 30 -1.20 -15.11 26.01
C ASP A 30 -1.72 -14.07 27.01
N LEU A 31 -2.40 -14.55 28.05
CA LEU A 31 -3.12 -13.70 29.00
C LEU A 31 -2.19 -12.88 29.89
N ASN A 32 -0.92 -13.29 30.02
CA ASN A 32 0.08 -12.60 30.82
C ASN A 32 1.13 -11.85 29.99
N GLN A 33 1.03 -11.90 28.66
CA GLN A 33 1.86 -11.17 27.71
C GLN A 33 3.35 -11.54 27.81
N ASN A 34 3.67 -12.80 28.13
CA ASN A 34 5.05 -13.25 28.31
C ASN A 34 5.63 -13.97 27.08
N GLY A 35 4.83 -14.15 26.02
CA GLY A 35 5.22 -14.81 24.77
C GLY A 35 5.49 -16.31 24.90
N LYS A 36 5.11 -16.94 26.01
CA LYS A 36 5.35 -18.35 26.30
C LYS A 36 4.08 -19.03 26.77
N LYS A 37 3.68 -20.08 26.05
CA LYS A 37 2.52 -20.88 26.40
C LYS A 37 2.62 -21.48 27.79
N ASP A 38 1.86 -20.94 28.72
CA ASP A 38 1.74 -21.43 30.08
C ASP A 38 0.68 -22.53 30.21
N ARG A 39 0.80 -23.36 31.25
CA ARG A 39 -0.13 -24.50 31.47
C ARG A 39 -1.59 -24.07 31.62
N LYS A 40 -1.84 -22.84 32.06
CA LYS A 40 -3.18 -22.30 32.32
C LYS A 40 -3.77 -21.55 31.12
N GLU A 41 -2.99 -21.37 30.06
CA GLU A 41 -3.43 -20.65 28.87
C GLU A 41 -4.07 -21.63 27.90
N ASP A 42 -5.27 -21.25 27.47
CA ASP A 42 -6.07 -22.07 26.59
C ASP A 42 -5.58 -21.92 25.14
N GLY A 43 -5.61 -23.03 24.42
CA GLY A 43 -5.33 -23.02 22.99
C GLY A 43 -6.53 -22.47 22.22
N ILE A 44 -6.27 -21.66 21.19
CA ILE A 44 -7.32 -21.03 20.39
C ILE A 44 -7.59 -21.91 19.18
N SER A 45 -8.81 -22.44 19.08
CA SER A 45 -9.21 -23.31 17.98
C SER A 45 -9.64 -22.54 16.73
N GLN A 46 -9.53 -23.16 15.55
CA GLN A 46 -9.97 -22.61 14.27
C GLN A 46 -9.25 -21.30 13.89
N VAL A 47 -8.01 -21.13 14.35
CA VAL A 47 -7.11 -20.08 13.87
C VAL A 47 -6.36 -20.60 12.67
N ALA A 48 -6.30 -19.82 11.59
CA ALA A 48 -5.51 -20.18 10.43
C ALA A 48 -4.02 -19.93 10.68
N VAL A 49 -3.19 -20.89 10.29
CA VAL A 49 -1.73 -20.83 10.33
C VAL A 49 -1.22 -21.22 8.96
N SER A 50 -0.27 -20.45 8.44
CA SER A 50 0.31 -20.67 7.12
C SER A 50 1.81 -20.87 7.20
N ASN A 51 2.34 -21.60 6.22
CA ASN A 51 3.76 -21.65 5.92
C ASN A 51 4.11 -20.76 4.71
N GLY A 52 3.22 -19.88 4.24
CA GLY A 52 3.41 -19.08 3.02
C GLY A 52 2.84 -19.70 1.75
N VAL A 53 2.32 -20.94 1.80
CA VAL A 53 1.59 -21.58 0.68
C VAL A 53 0.36 -22.33 1.22
N GLU A 54 0.57 -23.26 2.13
CA GLU A 54 -0.50 -24.02 2.79
C GLU A 54 -1.11 -23.19 3.92
N VAL A 55 -2.42 -23.39 4.14
CA VAL A 55 -3.14 -22.80 5.27
C VAL A 55 -3.90 -23.92 5.99
N VAL A 56 -3.69 -24.05 7.30
CA VAL A 56 -4.36 -25.04 8.14
C VAL A 56 -5.05 -24.36 9.32
N LEU A 57 -6.16 -24.93 9.78
CA LEU A 57 -6.85 -24.47 10.98
C LEU A 57 -6.35 -25.22 12.22
N THR A 58 -6.16 -24.50 13.32
CA THR A 58 -5.84 -25.10 14.60
C THR A 58 -6.98 -25.99 15.12
N ASP A 59 -6.61 -27.08 15.79
CA ASP A 59 -7.55 -28.00 16.42
C ASP A 59 -8.21 -27.43 17.69
N LYS A 60 -9.07 -28.21 18.35
CA LYS A 60 -9.76 -27.81 19.59
C LYS A 60 -8.84 -27.44 20.77
N LYS A 61 -7.54 -27.72 20.67
CA LYS A 61 -6.52 -27.39 21.67
C LYS A 61 -5.53 -26.34 21.14
N GLY A 62 -5.86 -25.69 20.03
CA GLY A 62 -5.03 -24.69 19.36
C GLY A 62 -3.85 -25.26 18.57
N ARG A 63 -3.76 -26.58 18.37
CA ARG A 63 -2.58 -27.19 17.75
C ARG A 63 -2.66 -27.18 16.23
N TYR A 64 -1.53 -26.99 15.57
CA TYR A 64 -1.38 -27.07 14.12
C TYR A 64 -0.14 -27.89 13.74
N GLU A 65 -0.14 -28.40 12.51
CA GLU A 65 1.01 -29.05 11.86
C GLU A 65 1.06 -28.59 10.39
N LEU A 66 2.24 -28.19 9.92
CA LEU A 66 2.49 -27.73 8.55
C LEU A 66 3.80 -28.35 8.06
N PRO A 67 3.89 -28.74 6.78
CA PRO A 67 5.16 -29.14 6.20
C PRO A 67 6.05 -27.90 5.97
N VAL A 68 7.37 -28.04 6.15
CA VAL A 68 8.33 -26.95 5.99
C VAL A 68 9.61 -27.40 5.29
N GLY A 69 10.14 -26.52 4.44
CA GLY A 69 11.45 -26.65 3.82
C GLY A 69 12.57 -26.03 4.66
N GLU A 70 13.73 -25.79 4.04
CA GLU A 70 14.86 -25.07 4.65
C GLU A 70 14.79 -23.56 4.42
N ASP A 71 13.73 -23.10 3.74
CA ASP A 71 13.41 -21.69 3.58
C ASP A 71 11.90 -21.52 3.67
N GLN A 72 11.43 -21.10 4.83
CA GLN A 72 10.00 -20.91 5.05
C GLN A 72 9.73 -19.99 6.24
N ILE A 73 8.76 -19.10 6.11
CA ILE A 73 8.21 -18.34 7.22
C ILE A 73 6.85 -18.93 7.62
N ILE A 74 6.71 -19.33 8.87
CA ILE A 74 5.43 -19.81 9.43
C ILE A 74 4.78 -18.65 10.17
N PHE A 75 3.52 -18.37 9.89
CA PHE A 75 2.81 -17.25 10.50
C PHE A 75 1.36 -17.58 10.85
N VAL A 76 0.85 -16.92 11.88
CA VAL A 76 -0.56 -17.00 12.27
C VAL A 76 -1.36 -15.92 11.55
N ILE A 77 -2.46 -16.31 10.90
CA ILE A 77 -3.44 -15.38 10.34
C ILE A 77 -4.32 -14.93 11.49
N LYS A 78 -3.97 -13.78 12.08
CA LYS A 78 -4.62 -13.24 13.28
C LYS A 78 -6.15 -13.20 13.08
N PRO A 79 -6.94 -13.87 13.93
CA PRO A 79 -8.40 -13.84 13.84
C PRO A 79 -8.97 -12.53 14.40
N ALA A 80 -10.22 -12.24 14.05
CA ALA A 80 -10.99 -11.17 14.69
C ALA A 80 -11.13 -11.42 16.20
N GLY A 81 -11.21 -10.36 17.01
CA GLY A 81 -11.25 -10.45 18.48
C GLY A 81 -9.89 -10.74 19.15
N TYR A 82 -8.80 -10.70 18.39
CA TYR A 82 -7.44 -10.84 18.90
C TYR A 82 -6.49 -9.80 18.29
N GLN A 83 -5.42 -9.55 19.02
CA GLN A 83 -4.25 -8.78 18.61
C GLN A 83 -3.01 -9.65 18.64
N SER A 84 -2.12 -9.45 17.66
CA SER A 84 -0.77 -10.02 17.74
C SER A 84 0.06 -9.17 18.72
N PRO A 85 0.96 -9.77 19.51
CA PRO A 85 1.95 -8.98 20.25
C PRO A 85 2.79 -8.15 19.28
N VAL A 86 3.34 -7.04 19.75
CA VAL A 86 4.27 -6.19 18.99
C VAL A 86 5.61 -6.10 19.71
N ASN A 87 6.68 -5.81 18.96
CA ASN A 87 7.98 -5.48 19.56
C ASN A 87 8.02 -4.01 20.04
N GLU A 88 9.18 -3.56 20.51
CA GLU A 88 9.39 -2.19 21.02
C GLU A 88 9.19 -1.11 19.93
N GLN A 89 9.25 -1.49 18.65
CA GLN A 89 9.05 -0.64 17.48
C GLN A 89 7.63 -0.75 16.88
N ASN A 90 6.70 -1.39 17.60
CA ASN A 90 5.33 -1.65 17.15
C ASN A 90 5.20 -2.58 15.93
N LEU A 91 6.22 -3.38 15.61
CA LEU A 91 6.12 -4.40 14.56
C LEU A 91 5.43 -5.66 15.10
N PRO A 92 4.34 -6.14 14.47
CA PRO A 92 3.64 -7.36 14.87
C PRO A 92 4.51 -8.62 14.89
N GLN A 93 4.43 -9.40 15.96
CA GLN A 93 5.20 -10.62 16.22
C GLN A 93 4.33 -11.86 16.02
N TYR A 94 3.92 -12.11 14.78
CA TYR A 94 2.95 -13.16 14.40
C TYR A 94 3.57 -14.30 13.58
N PHE A 95 4.90 -14.31 13.44
CA PHE A 95 5.61 -15.24 12.56
C PHE A 95 6.86 -15.85 13.21
N TYR A 96 7.38 -16.90 12.59
CA TYR A 96 8.65 -17.54 12.88
C TYR A 96 9.35 -17.85 11.56
N ILE A 97 10.58 -17.37 11.40
CA ILE A 97 11.40 -17.63 10.22
C ILE A 97 12.16 -18.94 10.42
N HIS A 98 12.05 -19.86 9.46
CA HIS A 98 12.81 -21.10 9.41
C HIS A 98 13.76 -21.11 8.21
N LYS A 99 14.97 -20.59 8.44
CA LYS A 99 16.11 -20.65 7.51
C LYS A 99 17.32 -21.23 8.22
N PRO A 100 17.42 -22.58 8.41
CA PRO A 100 18.50 -23.20 9.17
C PRO A 100 19.91 -22.82 8.71
N ASN A 101 20.06 -22.51 7.42
CA ASN A 101 21.33 -22.10 6.82
C ASN A 101 21.48 -20.58 6.66
N GLY A 102 20.44 -19.81 7.00
CA GLY A 102 20.36 -18.37 6.75
C GLY A 102 20.17 -18.04 5.28
N SER A 103 20.05 -16.75 4.99
CA SER A 103 20.03 -16.21 3.63
C SER A 103 21.39 -16.39 2.94
N PRO A 104 21.44 -16.30 1.60
CA PRO A 104 22.70 -16.20 0.87
C PRO A 104 23.56 -15.02 1.34
N ASP A 105 24.86 -15.09 1.04
CA ASP A 105 25.79 -13.96 1.25
C ASP A 105 25.47 -12.84 0.26
N MET A 106 25.10 -11.67 0.77
CA MET A 106 24.61 -10.50 0.02
C MET A 106 25.19 -9.23 0.63
N ASP A 107 25.28 -8.15 -0.14
CA ASP A 107 25.81 -6.85 0.28
C ASP A 107 24.98 -6.25 1.45
N PHE A 108 23.65 -6.37 1.36
CA PHE A 108 22.76 -6.15 2.50
C PHE A 108 22.43 -7.49 3.16
N GLU A 109 22.73 -7.64 4.45
CA GLU A 109 22.54 -8.91 5.15
C GLU A 109 21.05 -9.31 5.19
N GLY A 110 20.79 -10.59 4.93
CA GLY A 110 19.47 -11.20 5.12
C GLY A 110 19.29 -11.81 6.51
N VAL A 111 18.40 -12.80 6.59
CA VAL A 111 18.13 -13.60 7.78
C VAL A 111 19.36 -14.42 8.19
N ALA A 112 19.86 -14.17 9.39
CA ALA A 112 20.92 -15.00 9.98
C ALA A 112 20.46 -16.47 10.20
N PRO A 113 21.37 -17.46 10.17
CA PRO A 113 21.02 -18.87 10.34
C PRO A 113 20.17 -19.15 11.59
N THR A 114 18.94 -19.62 11.38
CA THR A 114 17.99 -19.87 12.48
C THR A 114 18.28 -21.16 13.25
N GLY A 115 19.16 -22.00 12.70
CA GLY A 115 19.43 -23.34 13.19
C GLY A 115 18.28 -24.33 12.93
N LYS A 116 18.37 -25.52 13.54
CA LYS A 116 17.41 -26.62 13.36
C LYS A 116 16.00 -26.21 13.75
N LEU A 117 15.00 -26.79 13.07
CA LEU A 117 13.59 -26.59 13.41
C LEU A 117 13.34 -26.85 14.91
N PRO A 118 12.75 -25.90 15.64
CA PRO A 118 12.44 -26.08 17.05
C PRO A 118 11.35 -27.14 17.23
N LYS A 119 11.31 -27.75 18.43
CA LYS A 119 10.32 -28.80 18.74
C LYS A 119 8.87 -28.31 18.66
N LYS A 120 8.67 -27.01 18.87
CA LYS A 120 7.39 -26.30 18.85
C LYS A 120 7.60 -24.86 18.41
N ILE A 121 6.64 -24.34 17.67
CA ILE A 121 6.52 -22.95 17.25
C ILE A 121 5.16 -22.48 17.78
N ASP A 122 5.14 -21.86 18.95
CA ASP A 122 3.88 -21.48 19.60
C ASP A 122 3.61 -19.98 19.35
N PHE A 123 2.36 -19.63 19.01
CA PHE A 123 1.95 -18.24 18.77
C PHE A 123 0.99 -17.78 19.87
N GLY A 124 1.41 -16.79 20.65
CA GLY A 124 0.58 -16.15 21.67
C GLY A 124 -0.23 -15.02 21.05
N LEU A 125 -1.54 -15.03 21.22
CA LEU A 125 -2.43 -13.94 20.81
C LEU A 125 -3.05 -13.28 22.04
N LEU A 126 -3.23 -11.96 21.95
CA LEU A 126 -3.83 -11.15 23.00
C LEU A 126 -5.32 -10.99 22.72
N PRO A 127 -6.23 -11.40 23.63
CA PRO A 127 -7.65 -11.12 23.47
C PRO A 127 -7.91 -9.63 23.32
N ALA A 128 -8.73 -9.26 22.35
CA ALA A 128 -9.05 -7.87 22.04
C ALA A 128 -10.55 -7.72 21.71
N ALA A 129 -11.03 -6.48 21.71
CA ALA A 129 -12.39 -6.22 21.23
C ALA A 129 -12.48 -6.56 19.74
N ASP A 130 -13.50 -7.32 19.36
CA ASP A 130 -13.87 -7.52 17.97
C ASP A 130 -14.58 -6.26 17.44
N LYS A 131 -13.77 -5.28 17.04
CA LYS A 131 -14.27 -4.01 16.52
C LYS A 131 -14.76 -4.20 15.08
N THR A 132 -16.05 -3.94 14.87
CA THR A 132 -16.62 -3.87 13.51
C THR A 132 -16.38 -2.52 12.83
N ASN A 133 -16.05 -1.49 13.61
CA ASN A 133 -15.71 -0.16 13.11
C ASN A 133 -14.32 0.19 13.61
N PHE A 134 -13.44 0.54 12.69
CA PHE A 134 -12.03 0.84 12.98
C PHE A 134 -11.41 1.63 11.83
N THR A 135 -10.26 2.24 12.08
CA THR A 135 -9.52 3.01 11.08
C THR A 135 -8.10 2.49 10.95
N ALA A 136 -7.64 2.35 9.71
CA ALA A 136 -6.24 2.08 9.36
C ALA A 136 -5.57 3.34 8.80
N LEU A 137 -4.32 3.59 9.18
CA LEU A 137 -3.49 4.65 8.62
C LEU A 137 -2.57 4.09 7.53
N ILE A 138 -2.59 4.69 6.33
CA ILE A 138 -1.84 4.20 5.18
C ILE A 138 -0.81 5.22 4.71
N PHE A 139 0.42 4.76 4.57
CA PHE A 139 1.50 5.49 3.90
C PHE A 139 1.81 4.86 2.54
N GLY A 140 1.89 5.66 1.49
CA GLY A 140 2.49 5.28 0.21
C GLY A 140 3.92 5.82 0.11
N ASP A 141 4.83 5.05 -0.48
CA ASP A 141 6.24 5.35 -0.80
C ASP A 141 6.92 6.38 0.13
N PRO A 142 7.24 6.02 1.38
CA PRO A 142 8.15 6.82 2.20
C PRO A 142 9.49 7.07 1.50
N GLN A 143 10.06 6.03 0.89
CA GLN A 143 11.18 6.03 -0.05
C GLN A 143 12.33 7.04 0.19
N PRO A 144 12.89 7.15 1.41
CA PRO A 144 14.13 7.88 1.62
C PRO A 144 15.32 7.16 0.98
N TYR A 145 16.14 7.90 0.24
CA TYR A 145 17.44 7.45 -0.28
C TYR A 145 18.60 7.81 0.64
N THR A 146 18.36 8.62 1.68
CA THR A 146 19.38 9.08 2.63
C THR A 146 18.79 9.28 4.02
N ILE A 147 19.65 9.35 5.04
CA ILE A 147 19.25 9.76 6.40
C ILE A 147 18.61 11.15 6.44
N GLU A 148 19.02 12.08 5.57
CA GLU A 148 18.38 13.39 5.48
C GLU A 148 16.91 13.25 5.04
N GLU A 149 16.63 12.39 4.06
CA GLU A 149 15.28 12.10 3.62
C GLU A 149 14.48 11.29 4.65
N VAL A 150 15.11 10.39 5.43
CA VAL A 150 14.47 9.80 6.61
C VAL A 150 14.04 10.88 7.60
N ASN A 151 14.87 11.90 7.83
CA ASN A 151 14.51 13.03 8.67
C ASN A 151 13.40 13.89 8.05
N HIS A 152 13.32 14.00 6.73
CA HIS A 152 12.20 14.66 6.05
C HIS A 152 10.89 13.86 6.20
N PHE A 153 10.94 12.53 6.12
CA PHE A 153 9.81 11.65 6.40
C PHE A 153 9.34 11.80 7.86
N ASP A 154 10.26 11.69 8.81
CA ASP A 154 9.98 11.77 10.23
C ASP A 154 9.39 13.14 10.63
N ASN A 155 10.08 14.23 10.30
CA ASN A 155 9.66 15.58 10.68
C ASN A 155 8.55 16.15 9.77
N GLY A 156 8.35 15.56 8.59
CA GLY A 156 7.39 16.02 7.61
C GLY A 156 6.07 15.28 7.64
N VAL A 157 6.05 13.99 7.96
CA VAL A 157 4.85 13.16 7.88
C VAL A 157 4.59 12.50 9.24
N VAL A 158 5.56 11.74 9.76
CA VAL A 158 5.35 10.95 10.97
C VAL A 158 5.05 11.83 12.18
N SER A 159 5.73 12.96 12.33
CA SER A 159 5.51 13.88 13.46
C SER A 159 4.08 14.42 13.54
N GLU A 160 3.34 14.47 12.44
CA GLU A 160 1.93 14.91 12.41
C GLU A 160 0.98 13.84 13.00
N VAL A 161 1.37 12.56 12.91
CA VAL A 161 0.58 11.41 13.36
C VAL A 161 1.24 10.67 14.53
N ALA A 162 2.27 11.25 15.16
CA ALA A 162 2.97 10.63 16.27
C ALA A 162 2.03 10.52 17.50
N GLY A 163 1.86 9.29 18.00
CA GLY A 163 0.94 9.01 19.10
C GLY A 163 -0.53 9.25 18.76
N ILE A 164 -0.90 9.11 17.48
CA ILE A 164 -2.28 9.31 17.02
C ILE A 164 -3.25 8.36 17.74
N GLU A 165 -4.40 8.89 18.14
CA GLU A 165 -5.47 8.14 18.78
C GLU A 165 -6.52 7.68 17.74
N ASP A 166 -7.37 6.73 18.13
CA ASP A 166 -8.46 6.18 17.30
C ASP A 166 -8.02 5.53 15.97
N ILE A 167 -6.75 5.11 15.88
CA ILE A 167 -6.20 4.30 14.80
C ILE A 167 -5.88 2.90 15.33
N ASP A 168 -6.32 1.87 14.62
CA ASP A 168 -6.17 0.47 15.04
C ASP A 168 -4.84 -0.14 14.63
N PHE A 169 -4.34 0.24 13.45
CA PHE A 169 -3.02 -0.13 12.92
C PHE A 169 -2.63 0.80 11.77
N GLY A 170 -1.38 0.74 11.35
CA GLY A 170 -0.93 1.36 10.11
C GLY A 170 -0.29 0.38 9.13
N LEU A 171 -0.18 0.81 7.88
CA LEU A 171 0.35 0.02 6.76
C LEU A 171 1.11 0.94 5.80
N SER A 172 2.36 0.58 5.48
CA SER A 172 3.09 1.21 4.37
C SER A 172 3.04 0.34 3.11
N LEU A 173 2.73 0.94 1.97
CA LEU A 173 2.49 0.26 0.69
C LEU A 173 3.76 0.14 -0.17
N GLY A 174 4.87 -0.31 0.42
CA GLY A 174 6.14 -0.52 -0.27
C GLY A 174 6.95 0.75 -0.50
N ASP A 175 8.14 0.55 -1.05
CA ASP A 175 9.20 1.54 -1.17
C ASP A 175 9.42 2.23 0.17
N LEU A 176 9.66 1.41 1.20
CA LEU A 176 9.95 1.86 2.55
C LEU A 176 11.26 2.65 2.59
N VAL A 177 12.20 2.30 1.70
CA VAL A 177 13.49 2.98 1.43
C VAL A 177 13.79 3.04 -0.07
N GLY A 178 14.80 3.81 -0.46
CA GLY A 178 15.21 4.00 -1.85
C GLY A 178 16.42 3.17 -2.27
N ASN A 179 16.36 1.83 -2.22
CA ASN A 179 17.44 0.86 -2.53
C ASN A 179 18.58 0.76 -1.50
N ASP A 180 18.70 1.69 -0.57
CA ASP A 180 19.68 1.59 0.52
C ASP A 180 19.02 0.90 1.72
N LEU A 181 19.16 -0.43 1.80
CA LEU A 181 18.44 -1.25 2.79
C LEU A 181 18.96 -1.04 4.22
N ASP A 182 20.14 -0.43 4.40
CA ASP A 182 20.62 0.04 5.71
C ASP A 182 19.67 1.09 6.33
N LEU A 183 18.81 1.71 5.52
CA LEU A 183 17.81 2.68 5.97
C LEU A 183 16.54 2.04 6.56
N PHE A 184 16.37 0.71 6.50
CA PHE A 184 15.21 0.05 7.11
C PHE A 184 15.11 0.32 8.61
N ASP A 185 16.21 0.21 9.36
CA ASP A 185 16.23 0.49 10.79
C ASP A 185 15.87 1.95 11.12
N PRO A 186 16.48 2.98 10.47
CA PRO A 186 16.04 4.37 10.58
C PRO A 186 14.56 4.60 10.23
N TYR A 187 14.05 3.95 9.16
CA TYR A 187 12.65 4.00 8.77
C TYR A 187 11.74 3.40 9.85
N ILE A 188 12.05 2.20 10.34
CA ILE A 188 11.33 1.53 11.43
C ILE A 188 11.28 2.43 12.67
N ALA A 189 12.42 3.03 13.04
CA ALA A 189 12.50 3.91 14.20
C ALA A 189 11.67 5.20 14.04
N ALA A 190 11.59 5.76 12.84
CA ALA A 190 10.70 6.87 12.55
C ALA A 190 9.24 6.42 12.70
N THR A 191 8.83 5.42 11.94
CA THR A 191 7.45 4.90 11.90
C THR A 191 6.94 4.43 13.26
N ALA A 192 7.79 3.84 14.11
CA ALA A 192 7.42 3.42 15.46
C ALA A 192 6.82 4.56 16.30
N LYS A 193 7.15 5.82 16.02
CA LYS A 193 6.62 7.00 16.72
C LYS A 193 5.12 7.23 16.49
N VAL A 194 4.53 6.66 15.44
CA VAL A 194 3.07 6.69 15.24
C VAL A 194 2.36 6.06 16.44
N GLY A 195 2.93 5.00 17.03
CA GLY A 195 2.44 4.42 18.28
C GLY A 195 1.35 3.36 18.12
N VAL A 196 1.15 2.83 16.92
CA VAL A 196 0.20 1.75 16.62
C VAL A 196 0.92 0.56 15.95
N PRO A 197 0.36 -0.66 15.98
CA PRO A 197 0.91 -1.79 15.22
C PRO A 197 1.11 -1.41 13.75
N TRP A 198 2.30 -1.69 13.20
CA TRP A 198 2.65 -1.27 11.84
C TRP A 198 2.98 -2.44 10.93
N TYR A 199 2.28 -2.51 9.81
CA TYR A 199 2.44 -3.50 8.75
C TYR A 199 3.17 -2.88 7.55
N ASN A 200 3.86 -3.70 6.76
CA ASN A 200 4.62 -3.21 5.60
C ASN A 200 4.44 -4.15 4.41
N VAL A 201 4.22 -3.55 3.25
CA VAL A 201 4.33 -4.17 1.93
C VAL A 201 5.77 -3.98 1.46
N LEU A 202 6.31 -4.94 0.72
CA LEU A 202 7.59 -4.84 0.01
C LEU A 202 7.37 -4.07 -1.30
N GLY A 203 8.18 -3.05 -1.57
CA GLY A 203 8.22 -2.36 -2.87
C GLY A 203 9.48 -2.69 -3.67
N ASN A 204 9.55 -2.17 -4.89
CA ASN A 204 10.64 -2.52 -5.80
C ASN A 204 11.97 -1.86 -5.42
N HIS A 205 11.96 -0.88 -4.53
CA HIS A 205 13.15 -0.27 -3.93
C HIS A 205 13.54 -0.89 -2.58
N ASP A 206 12.76 -1.85 -2.08
CA ASP A 206 13.04 -2.61 -0.86
C ASP A 206 13.72 -3.95 -1.14
N LEU A 207 13.97 -4.26 -2.42
CA LEU A 207 14.60 -5.49 -2.88
C LEU A 207 16.10 -5.52 -2.63
N ASN A 208 16.62 -6.70 -2.32
CA ASN A 208 18.04 -6.98 -2.39
C ASN A 208 18.44 -7.35 -3.82
N PHE A 209 19.09 -6.40 -4.51
CA PHE A 209 19.43 -6.54 -5.92
C PHE A 209 20.52 -7.59 -6.23
N ASP A 210 21.18 -8.17 -5.23
CA ASP A 210 22.13 -9.28 -5.42
C ASP A 210 21.41 -10.59 -5.77
N ALA A 211 20.13 -10.70 -5.44
CA ALA A 211 19.31 -11.87 -5.71
C ALA A 211 19.31 -12.23 -7.21
N GLN A 212 19.50 -13.51 -7.49
CA GLN A 212 19.47 -14.07 -8.84
C GLN A 212 18.14 -14.76 -9.16
N GLU A 213 17.29 -14.92 -8.14
CA GLU A 213 15.99 -15.59 -8.19
C GLU A 213 15.01 -14.77 -7.34
N ASP A 214 13.76 -14.72 -7.78
CA ASP A 214 12.71 -13.87 -7.20
C ASP A 214 12.44 -14.11 -5.72
N HIS A 215 12.34 -15.38 -5.32
CA HIS A 215 12.12 -15.77 -3.93
C HIS A 215 13.27 -15.44 -2.97
N LEU A 216 14.40 -14.93 -3.48
CA LEU A 216 15.54 -14.49 -2.67
C LEU A 216 15.65 -12.96 -2.62
N ALA A 217 14.82 -12.22 -3.35
CA ALA A 217 14.94 -10.77 -3.47
C ALA A 217 14.45 -10.02 -2.22
N ASP A 218 13.68 -10.68 -1.35
CA ASP A 218 13.13 -10.12 -0.11
C ASP A 218 13.92 -10.52 1.16
N GLU A 219 15.06 -11.21 1.06
CA GLU A 219 15.81 -11.75 2.21
C GLU A 219 16.15 -10.72 3.29
N THR A 220 16.55 -9.50 2.88
CA THR A 220 16.81 -8.39 3.81
C THR A 220 15.52 -7.83 4.39
N PHE A 221 14.44 -7.76 3.61
CA PHE A 221 13.12 -7.36 4.11
C PHE A 221 12.62 -8.37 5.15
N GLU A 222 12.74 -9.67 4.89
CA GLU A 222 12.31 -10.74 5.80
C GLU A 222 13.02 -10.65 7.15
N ALA A 223 14.31 -10.30 7.15
CA ALA A 223 15.10 -10.12 8.35
C ALA A 223 14.57 -9.01 9.27
N HIS A 224 13.94 -7.97 8.71
CA HIS A 224 13.46 -6.79 9.44
C HIS A 224 11.96 -6.85 9.75
N PHE A 225 11.15 -7.33 8.80
CA PHE A 225 9.69 -7.19 8.84
C PHE A 225 8.94 -8.53 8.92
N GLY A 226 9.61 -9.65 8.61
CA GLY A 226 8.96 -10.96 8.49
C GLY A 226 8.45 -11.24 7.07
N PRO A 227 7.39 -12.06 6.91
CA PRO A 227 6.98 -12.51 5.59
C PRO A 227 6.54 -11.35 4.70
N ALA A 228 6.97 -11.33 3.44
CA ALA A 228 6.47 -10.37 2.44
C ALA A 228 5.03 -10.70 1.96
N ASN A 229 4.58 -11.93 2.21
CA ASN A 229 3.26 -12.44 1.83
C ASN A 229 2.53 -12.98 3.05
N TYR A 230 1.44 -12.32 3.48
CA TYR A 230 0.72 -12.69 4.70
C TYR A 230 -0.72 -12.18 4.72
N ALA A 231 -1.49 -12.63 5.71
CA ALA A 231 -2.87 -12.19 5.89
C ALA A 231 -3.25 -12.04 7.36
N PHE A 232 -4.27 -11.22 7.62
CA PHE A 232 -4.86 -11.06 8.96
C PHE A 232 -6.30 -10.55 8.89
N ASN A 233 -7.07 -10.80 9.95
CA ASN A 233 -8.45 -10.34 10.06
C ASN A 233 -8.56 -9.19 11.07
N HIS A 234 -9.38 -8.20 10.75
CA HIS A 234 -9.80 -7.17 11.70
C HIS A 234 -11.29 -6.86 11.48
N GLY A 235 -12.12 -7.17 12.48
CA GLY A 235 -13.57 -7.12 12.31
C GLY A 235 -14.04 -8.04 11.17
N LYS A 236 -14.83 -7.48 10.25
CA LYS A 236 -15.31 -8.17 9.02
C LYS A 236 -14.44 -7.88 7.78
N VAL A 237 -13.18 -7.51 7.99
CA VAL A 237 -12.24 -7.24 6.92
C VAL A 237 -11.09 -8.24 7.01
N HIS A 238 -10.79 -8.85 5.87
CA HIS A 238 -9.68 -9.76 5.69
C HIS A 238 -8.64 -9.08 4.81
N PHE A 239 -7.47 -8.81 5.38
CA PHE A 239 -6.36 -8.17 4.72
C PHE A 239 -5.40 -9.24 4.20
N ILE A 240 -5.01 -9.11 2.92
CA ILE A 240 -4.00 -9.94 2.28
C ILE A 240 -2.93 -8.99 1.76
N VAL A 241 -1.71 -9.14 2.28
CA VAL A 241 -0.52 -8.39 1.88
C VAL A 241 0.33 -9.29 1.00
N LEU A 242 0.66 -8.81 -0.19
CA LEU A 242 1.44 -9.56 -1.18
C LEU A 242 2.61 -8.70 -1.67
N ASP A 243 3.75 -9.36 -1.85
CA ASP A 243 4.81 -8.89 -2.73
C ASP A 243 4.36 -9.11 -4.18
N ASP A 244 4.32 -8.04 -4.97
CA ASP A 244 3.96 -8.07 -6.37
C ASP A 244 5.09 -7.65 -7.31
N VAL A 245 6.34 -7.70 -6.83
CA VAL A 245 7.52 -7.25 -7.55
C VAL A 245 8.36 -8.44 -8.01
N MET A 246 8.18 -8.87 -9.26
CA MET A 246 8.99 -9.94 -9.83
C MET A 246 10.38 -9.43 -10.21
N TYR A 247 11.41 -9.79 -9.45
CA TYR A 247 12.81 -9.44 -9.66
C TYR A 247 13.75 -10.65 -9.59
N PRO A 248 14.62 -10.88 -10.59
CA PRO A 248 14.72 -10.14 -11.84
C PRO A 248 13.50 -10.33 -12.74
N ASP A 249 13.20 -9.35 -13.60
CA ASP A 249 12.11 -9.43 -14.58
C ASP A 249 12.17 -10.77 -15.34
N PRO A 250 11.13 -11.63 -15.24
CA PRO A 250 11.18 -12.98 -15.80
C PRO A 250 11.22 -13.02 -17.34
N ARG A 251 10.97 -11.89 -18.02
CA ARG A 251 10.95 -11.78 -19.49
C ARG A 251 12.34 -11.64 -20.08
N ASP A 252 13.23 -10.89 -19.42
CA ASP A 252 14.59 -10.60 -19.94
C ASP A 252 15.72 -10.61 -18.90
N GLY A 253 15.40 -10.82 -17.62
CA GLY A 253 16.32 -10.86 -16.50
C GLY A 253 16.82 -9.49 -16.04
N LYS A 254 16.14 -8.39 -16.39
CA LYS A 254 16.60 -7.02 -16.08
C LYS A 254 15.50 -6.18 -15.43
N GLY A 255 15.85 -5.56 -14.31
CA GLY A 255 14.87 -4.77 -13.56
C GLY A 255 13.81 -5.68 -12.98
N TYR A 256 12.59 -5.17 -12.84
CA TYR A 256 11.46 -5.86 -12.24
C TYR A 256 10.20 -5.72 -13.11
N TRP A 257 9.21 -6.56 -12.85
CA TRP A 257 7.89 -6.49 -13.45
C TRP A 257 6.81 -6.73 -12.40
N GLY A 258 5.69 -6.01 -12.47
CA GLY A 258 4.55 -6.26 -11.59
C GLY A 258 3.92 -7.61 -11.90
N GLY A 259 3.65 -8.41 -10.87
CA GLY A 259 3.05 -9.73 -11.04
C GLY A 259 3.07 -10.56 -9.77
N PHE A 260 2.65 -11.81 -9.86
CA PHE A 260 2.58 -12.71 -8.72
C PHE A 260 3.16 -14.07 -9.09
N ARG A 261 4.00 -14.61 -8.21
CA ARG A 261 4.44 -16.00 -8.29
C ARG A 261 3.28 -16.97 -8.06
N GLU A 262 3.45 -18.20 -8.57
CA GLU A 262 2.47 -19.28 -8.42
C GLU A 262 2.22 -19.65 -6.95
N ASP A 263 3.26 -19.64 -6.11
CA ASP A 263 3.17 -19.97 -4.69
C ASP A 263 2.37 -18.93 -3.90
N GLN A 264 2.52 -17.64 -4.23
CA GLN A 264 1.72 -16.55 -3.67
C GLN A 264 0.24 -16.69 -4.01
N LEU A 265 -0.10 -16.98 -5.27
CA LEU A 265 -1.49 -17.19 -5.68
C LEU A 265 -2.10 -18.46 -5.07
N GLU A 266 -1.30 -19.52 -4.90
CA GLU A 266 -1.75 -20.72 -4.19
C GLU A 266 -1.97 -20.45 -2.69
N PHE A 267 -1.16 -19.58 -2.07
CA PHE A 267 -1.43 -19.06 -0.72
C PHE A 267 -2.77 -18.34 -0.64
N VAL A 268 -3.03 -17.35 -1.51
CA VAL A 268 -4.31 -16.61 -1.55
C VAL A 268 -5.48 -17.59 -1.69
N LYS A 269 -5.37 -18.55 -2.60
CA LYS A 269 -6.38 -19.59 -2.79
C LYS A 269 -6.60 -20.45 -1.55
N ASN A 270 -5.53 -20.80 -0.83
CA ASN A 270 -5.62 -21.63 0.39
C ASN A 270 -6.19 -20.85 1.57
N ASP A 271 -5.85 -19.57 1.69
CA ASP A 271 -6.36 -18.68 2.72
C ASP A 271 -7.86 -18.41 2.56
N LEU A 272 -8.28 -18.01 1.35
CA LEU A 272 -9.69 -17.71 1.03
C LEU A 272 -10.64 -18.90 1.20
N LYS A 273 -10.15 -20.14 1.34
CA LYS A 273 -10.99 -21.31 1.72
C LYS A 273 -11.64 -21.12 3.10
N TYR A 274 -11.00 -20.36 3.98
CA TYR A 274 -11.43 -20.19 5.37
C TYR A 274 -12.08 -18.83 5.64
N VAL A 275 -12.04 -17.90 4.68
CA VAL A 275 -12.59 -16.55 4.83
C VAL A 275 -14.08 -16.52 4.44
N PRO A 276 -14.99 -16.09 5.34
CA PRO A 276 -16.41 -16.00 5.01
C PRO A 276 -16.70 -15.02 3.86
N LYS A 277 -17.64 -15.38 2.99
CA LYS A 277 -17.95 -14.60 1.77
C LYS A 277 -18.64 -13.26 2.03
N ASP A 278 -19.05 -12.98 3.26
CA ASP A 278 -19.59 -11.67 3.66
C ASP A 278 -18.52 -10.69 4.15
N HIS A 279 -17.24 -11.08 4.16
CA HIS A 279 -16.12 -10.19 4.50
C HIS A 279 -15.74 -9.29 3.32
N LEU A 280 -15.18 -8.13 3.65
CA LEU A 280 -14.43 -7.32 2.71
C LEU A 280 -13.03 -7.93 2.56
N ILE A 281 -12.60 -8.18 1.33
CA ILE A 281 -11.20 -8.52 1.05
C ILE A 281 -10.45 -7.23 0.70
N VAL A 282 -9.44 -6.89 1.50
CA VAL A 282 -8.51 -5.80 1.20
C VAL A 282 -7.18 -6.41 0.78
N LEU A 283 -6.75 -6.14 -0.44
CA LEU A 283 -5.44 -6.49 -0.94
C LEU A 283 -4.51 -5.30 -0.82
N ALA A 284 -3.27 -5.52 -0.41
CA ALA A 284 -2.23 -4.50 -0.40
C ALA A 284 -0.95 -5.07 -1.01
N PHE A 285 -0.43 -4.36 -2.01
CA PHE A 285 0.79 -4.65 -2.74
C PHE A 285 1.35 -3.33 -3.28
N HIS A 286 2.51 -3.31 -3.93
CA HIS A 286 3.18 -2.05 -4.23
C HIS A 286 2.85 -1.52 -5.63
N ILE A 287 2.97 -2.36 -6.66
CA ILE A 287 2.77 -1.96 -8.06
C ILE A 287 1.27 -1.96 -8.40
N PRO A 288 0.74 -0.89 -9.02
CA PRO A 288 -0.67 -0.86 -9.38
C PRO A 288 -1.04 -1.96 -10.38
N LEU A 289 -2.21 -2.56 -10.18
CA LEU A 289 -2.77 -3.51 -11.16
C LEU A 289 -3.14 -2.84 -12.48
N SER A 290 -3.28 -1.50 -12.47
CA SER A 290 -3.75 -0.73 -13.61
C SER A 290 -2.59 -0.38 -14.54
N GLU A 291 -2.86 -0.42 -15.84
CA GLU A 291 -1.83 -0.27 -16.86
C GLU A 291 -2.13 0.96 -17.73
N PRO A 292 -2.01 2.19 -17.18
CA PRO A 292 -2.33 3.40 -17.95
C PRO A 292 -1.33 3.65 -19.09
N ASN A 293 -0.09 3.19 -18.95
CA ASN A 293 0.94 3.29 -19.98
C ASN A 293 1.89 2.08 -19.92
N GLY A 294 2.14 1.43 -21.06
CA GLY A 294 3.04 0.27 -21.12
C GLY A 294 2.34 -1.03 -20.73
N ASP A 295 3.14 -1.95 -20.21
CA ASP A 295 2.75 -3.28 -19.69
C ASP A 295 3.49 -3.47 -18.34
N PRO A 296 3.13 -2.66 -17.31
CA PRO A 296 3.82 -2.68 -16.02
C PRO A 296 3.42 -3.88 -15.13
N PHE A 297 2.34 -4.59 -15.48
CA PHE A 297 1.81 -5.67 -14.64
C PHE A 297 1.39 -6.88 -15.49
N ASN A 298 1.71 -8.09 -15.03
CA ASN A 298 1.35 -9.32 -15.72
C ASN A 298 -0.17 -9.58 -15.75
N ASP A 299 -0.76 -9.45 -16.94
CA ASP A 299 -2.17 -9.71 -17.23
C ASP A 299 -2.68 -11.08 -16.75
N GLU A 300 -1.88 -12.14 -16.95
CA GLU A 300 -2.31 -13.51 -16.63
C GLU A 300 -2.42 -13.70 -15.12
N GLU A 301 -1.46 -13.20 -14.36
CA GLU A 301 -1.42 -13.29 -12.89
C GLU A 301 -2.49 -12.37 -12.26
N ARG A 302 -2.72 -11.18 -12.83
CA ARG A 302 -3.85 -10.32 -12.45
C ARG A 302 -5.18 -11.03 -12.65
N GLN A 303 -5.37 -11.73 -13.78
CA GLN A 303 -6.59 -12.47 -14.04
C GLN A 303 -6.76 -13.64 -13.06
N GLN A 304 -5.69 -14.36 -12.73
CA GLN A 304 -5.74 -15.43 -11.73
C GLN A 304 -6.17 -14.89 -10.36
N LEU A 305 -5.65 -13.73 -9.93
CA LEU A 305 -6.09 -13.07 -8.71
C LEU A 305 -7.59 -12.70 -8.77
N PHE A 306 -8.07 -12.10 -9.87
CA PHE A 306 -9.49 -11.78 -10.04
C PHE A 306 -10.40 -13.02 -9.97
N ASP A 307 -9.96 -14.14 -10.54
CA ASP A 307 -10.68 -15.40 -10.49
C ASP A 307 -10.80 -15.97 -9.07
N LEU A 308 -9.80 -15.75 -8.21
CA LEU A 308 -9.83 -16.13 -6.79
C LEU A 308 -10.83 -15.27 -5.98
N LEU A 309 -11.05 -14.03 -6.40
CA LEU A 309 -11.93 -13.06 -5.71
C LEU A 309 -13.41 -13.14 -6.14
N LYS A 310 -13.74 -13.92 -7.17
CA LYS A 310 -15.09 -13.93 -7.80
C LYS A 310 -16.27 -14.18 -6.86
N ASP A 311 -16.05 -14.85 -5.73
CA ASP A 311 -17.08 -15.17 -4.73
C ASP A 311 -17.21 -14.11 -3.62
N TYR A 312 -16.38 -13.05 -3.65
CA TYR A 312 -16.37 -11.96 -2.66
C TYR A 312 -16.98 -10.69 -3.24
N PRO A 313 -18.20 -10.31 -2.83
CA PRO A 313 -18.89 -9.14 -3.38
C PRO A 313 -18.32 -7.80 -2.96
N GLN A 314 -17.43 -7.78 -1.96
CA GLN A 314 -16.81 -6.58 -1.41
C GLN A 314 -15.30 -6.77 -1.46
N THR A 315 -14.64 -5.98 -2.31
CA THR A 315 -13.20 -6.05 -2.52
C THR A 315 -12.62 -4.64 -2.71
N LEU A 316 -11.38 -4.48 -2.26
CA LEU A 316 -10.56 -3.28 -2.44
C LEU A 316 -9.12 -3.74 -2.64
N SER A 317 -8.38 -3.11 -3.54
CA SER A 317 -6.92 -3.24 -3.59
C SER A 317 -6.25 -1.88 -3.42
N LEU A 318 -5.08 -1.90 -2.79
CA LEU A 318 -4.26 -0.75 -2.48
C LEU A 318 -2.88 -0.92 -3.13
N SER A 319 -2.38 0.17 -3.72
CA SER A 319 -1.02 0.27 -4.28
C SER A 319 -0.43 1.65 -4.01
N ALA A 320 0.85 1.84 -4.34
CA ALA A 320 1.49 3.14 -4.36
C ALA A 320 2.38 3.26 -5.62
N HIS A 321 3.71 3.31 -5.53
CA HIS A 321 4.67 3.21 -6.63
C HIS A 321 4.72 4.38 -7.63
N THR A 322 3.57 4.94 -8.03
CA THR A 322 3.50 5.86 -9.18
C THR A 322 3.85 7.30 -8.82
N HIS A 323 3.91 7.64 -7.52
CA HIS A 323 3.98 9.02 -7.03
C HIS A 323 2.87 9.92 -7.59
N LEU A 324 1.68 9.34 -7.71
CA LEU A 324 0.43 9.98 -8.11
C LEU A 324 -0.69 9.56 -7.16
N GLN A 325 -1.81 10.28 -7.20
CA GLN A 325 -3.03 9.86 -6.55
C GLN A 325 -4.07 9.46 -7.59
N LYS A 326 -4.59 8.23 -7.52
CA LYS A 326 -5.49 7.73 -8.56
C LYS A 326 -6.48 6.71 -8.03
N GLN A 327 -7.73 6.82 -8.49
CA GLN A 327 -8.78 5.82 -8.31
C GLN A 327 -8.98 5.07 -9.62
N ASP A 328 -8.74 3.76 -9.61
CA ASP A 328 -8.94 2.87 -10.74
C ASP A 328 -10.08 1.89 -10.47
N PHE A 329 -10.79 1.54 -11.54
CA PHE A 329 -11.93 0.63 -11.49
C PHE A 329 -11.79 -0.44 -12.57
N PHE A 330 -11.79 -1.70 -12.16
CA PHE A 330 -11.76 -2.84 -13.09
C PHE A 330 -13.18 -3.35 -13.34
N PHE A 331 -13.53 -3.43 -14.62
CA PHE A 331 -14.82 -3.89 -15.12
C PHE A 331 -14.67 -5.21 -15.90
N GLU A 332 -15.77 -5.74 -16.43
CA GLU A 332 -15.76 -6.95 -17.27
C GLU A 332 -14.77 -6.87 -18.43
N LYS A 333 -14.62 -5.68 -19.05
CA LYS A 333 -13.65 -5.45 -20.15
C LYS A 333 -12.19 -5.63 -19.71
N ASP A 334 -11.92 -5.52 -18.41
CA ASP A 334 -10.59 -5.60 -17.80
C ASP A 334 -10.36 -6.96 -17.12
N GLY A 335 -11.26 -7.94 -17.33
CA GLY A 335 -11.18 -9.28 -16.75
C GLY A 335 -11.92 -9.46 -15.42
N TRP A 336 -12.58 -8.41 -14.90
CA TRP A 336 -13.30 -8.48 -13.63
C TRP A 336 -14.67 -9.16 -13.77
N GLY A 337 -14.87 -10.26 -13.04
CA GLY A 337 -16.04 -11.13 -13.20
C GLY A 337 -17.34 -10.69 -12.51
N GLN A 338 -17.35 -9.57 -11.79
CA GLN A 338 -18.53 -9.12 -11.01
C GLN A 338 -19.18 -7.86 -11.58
N ALA A 339 -20.47 -7.67 -11.31
CA ALA A 339 -21.24 -6.54 -11.82
C ALA A 339 -20.85 -5.19 -11.20
N THR A 340 -20.43 -5.19 -9.93
CA THR A 340 -19.83 -4.01 -9.29
C THR A 340 -18.34 -4.03 -9.61
N PRO A 341 -17.76 -2.95 -10.15
CA PRO A 341 -16.34 -2.92 -10.49
C PRO A 341 -15.46 -3.10 -9.24
N HIS A 342 -14.30 -3.73 -9.42
CA HIS A 342 -13.29 -3.76 -8.37
C HIS A 342 -12.64 -2.40 -8.27
N HIS A 343 -12.60 -1.83 -7.06
CA HIS A 343 -11.93 -0.58 -6.79
C HIS A 343 -10.46 -0.82 -6.43
N HIS A 344 -9.56 -0.14 -7.14
CA HIS A 344 -8.14 -0.12 -6.88
C HIS A 344 -7.70 1.31 -6.57
N TYR A 345 -7.20 1.53 -5.37
CA TYR A 345 -6.74 2.85 -4.94
C TYR A 345 -5.21 2.91 -4.94
N ASN A 346 -4.64 3.66 -5.88
CA ASN A 346 -3.23 4.03 -5.88
C ASN A 346 -3.04 5.24 -4.95
N VAL A 347 -2.52 4.97 -3.77
CA VAL A 347 -2.39 5.94 -2.68
C VAL A 347 -1.30 6.97 -2.99
N GLY A 348 -1.63 8.24 -2.81
CA GLY A 348 -0.65 9.32 -2.94
C GLY A 348 0.48 9.17 -1.91
N THR A 349 1.69 9.57 -2.28
CA THR A 349 2.90 9.21 -1.53
C THR A 349 3.23 10.21 -0.41
N THR A 350 3.83 9.68 0.64
CA THR A 350 4.32 10.44 1.81
C THR A 350 5.62 11.19 1.51
N SER A 351 6.45 10.67 0.60
CA SER A 351 7.60 11.38 0.03
C SER A 351 7.22 12.45 -1.00
N GLY A 352 5.99 12.37 -1.54
CA GLY A 352 5.55 13.20 -2.66
C GLY A 352 6.35 12.91 -3.93
N ASP A 353 6.79 13.93 -4.67
CA ASP A 353 7.74 13.75 -5.79
C ASP A 353 9.20 13.55 -5.28
N TRP A 354 9.44 12.47 -4.53
CA TRP A 354 10.75 12.05 -3.99
C TRP A 354 11.49 13.15 -3.21
N TYR A 355 10.87 13.82 -2.26
CA TYR A 355 11.51 14.91 -1.51
C TYR A 355 12.01 16.08 -2.40
N SER A 356 11.36 16.32 -3.54
CA SER A 356 11.66 17.48 -4.41
C SER A 356 10.84 18.73 -4.04
N GLY A 357 11.14 19.82 -4.73
CA GLY A 357 10.51 21.12 -4.58
C GLY A 357 11.24 22.04 -3.62
N GLU A 358 10.68 23.24 -3.49
CA GLU A 358 11.20 24.24 -2.55
C GLU A 358 11.01 23.74 -1.12
N LEU A 359 11.95 24.09 -0.25
CA LEU A 359 11.81 23.81 1.17
C LEU A 359 10.68 24.67 1.77
N ASN A 360 9.92 24.08 2.70
CA ASN A 360 8.96 24.80 3.53
C ASN A 360 9.69 25.53 4.68
N GLU A 361 8.94 26.20 5.56
CA GLU A 361 9.49 26.95 6.69
C GLU A 361 10.25 26.07 7.70
N LYS A 362 10.03 24.74 7.69
CA LYS A 362 10.73 23.75 8.52
C LYS A 362 12.00 23.20 7.84
N GLY A 363 12.33 23.66 6.63
CA GLY A 363 13.44 23.12 5.84
C GLY A 363 13.13 21.77 5.18
N ILE A 364 11.86 21.40 5.04
CA ILE A 364 11.42 20.13 4.46
C ILE A 364 10.87 20.40 3.05
N PRO A 365 11.25 19.62 2.03
CA PRO A 365 10.71 19.79 0.68
C PRO A 365 9.19 19.70 0.66
N LYS A 366 8.53 20.59 -0.09
CA LYS A 366 7.06 20.58 -0.25
C LYS A 366 6.56 19.31 -0.95
N SER A 367 7.34 18.78 -1.89
CA SER A 367 7.09 17.52 -2.60
C SER A 367 5.68 17.36 -3.18
N THR A 368 5.12 18.36 -3.87
CA THR A 368 3.87 18.14 -4.62
C THR A 368 4.10 17.07 -5.69
N MET A 369 3.23 16.06 -5.74
CA MET A 369 3.26 14.99 -6.74
C MET A 369 3.02 15.53 -8.15
N ARG A 370 3.36 14.72 -9.16
CA ARG A 370 3.41 15.16 -10.56
C ARG A 370 2.03 15.45 -11.18
N ASP A 371 0.97 14.94 -10.57
CA ASP A 371 -0.44 15.23 -10.88
C ASP A 371 -0.97 16.51 -10.18
N GLY A 372 -0.13 17.18 -9.40
CA GLY A 372 -0.49 18.37 -8.63
C GLY A 372 -1.10 18.08 -7.25
N THR A 373 -1.18 16.82 -6.82
CA THR A 373 -1.61 16.45 -5.47
C THR A 373 -0.47 16.73 -4.48
N PRO A 374 -0.68 17.52 -3.40
CA PRO A 374 0.34 17.68 -2.36
C PRO A 374 0.60 16.35 -1.63
N LYS A 375 1.82 16.13 -1.12
CA LYS A 375 2.12 14.92 -0.32
C LYS A 375 1.25 14.82 0.93
N GLY A 376 1.07 13.58 1.37
CA GLY A 376 0.07 13.25 2.38
C GLY A 376 0.02 11.76 2.67
N TYR A 377 -1.02 11.36 3.41
CA TYR A 377 -1.29 9.99 3.80
C TYR A 377 -2.80 9.74 3.78
N ALA A 378 -3.21 8.47 3.78
CA ALA A 378 -4.63 8.11 3.74
C ALA A 378 -5.08 7.46 5.06
N PHE A 379 -6.35 7.67 5.39
CA PHE A 379 -7.08 6.86 6.36
C PHE A 379 -8.10 6.00 5.64
N LEU A 380 -8.18 4.73 6.00
CA LEU A 380 -9.31 3.88 5.63
C LEU A 380 -10.18 3.67 6.85
N ASP A 381 -11.41 4.19 6.80
CA ASP A 381 -12.40 3.97 7.83
C ASP A 381 -13.30 2.81 7.43
N PHE A 382 -13.37 1.79 8.28
CA PHE A 382 -14.18 0.59 8.03
C PHE A 382 -15.44 0.60 8.88
N THR A 383 -16.57 0.21 8.28
CA THR A 383 -17.83 -0.06 8.99
C THR A 383 -18.37 -1.41 8.54
N GLY A 384 -18.16 -2.44 9.36
CA GLY A 384 -18.43 -3.83 9.01
C GLY A 384 -17.53 -4.28 7.86
N ASN A 385 -18.11 -4.51 6.69
CA ASN A 385 -17.42 -4.90 5.46
C ASN A 385 -17.46 -3.79 4.38
N GLN A 386 -17.72 -2.56 4.80
CA GLN A 386 -17.70 -1.37 3.95
C GLN A 386 -16.53 -0.49 4.36
N TYR A 387 -16.06 0.36 3.45
CA TYR A 387 -14.94 1.27 3.70
C TYR A 387 -15.22 2.65 3.11
N GLU A 388 -14.58 3.65 3.70
CA GLU A 388 -14.41 5.00 3.17
C GLU A 388 -12.92 5.35 3.20
N VAL A 389 -12.49 6.21 2.28
CA VAL A 389 -11.10 6.66 2.20
C VAL A 389 -11.03 8.17 2.41
N ARG A 390 -10.13 8.62 3.28
CA ARG A 390 -9.82 10.03 3.49
C ARG A 390 -8.34 10.30 3.22
N TYR A 391 -8.05 11.20 2.30
CA TYR A 391 -6.68 11.67 2.10
C TYR A 391 -6.42 12.90 2.98
N LYS A 392 -5.25 12.94 3.62
CA LYS A 392 -4.81 14.03 4.48
C LYS A 392 -3.51 14.61 3.91
N VAL A 393 -3.59 15.85 3.43
CA VAL A 393 -2.42 16.62 3.05
C VAL A 393 -1.66 17.04 4.31
N VAL A 394 -0.36 16.83 4.31
CA VAL A 394 0.53 17.23 5.41
C VAL A 394 0.43 18.72 5.70
N ASP A 395 0.48 19.10 6.97
CA ASP A 395 0.49 20.51 7.43
C ASP A 395 -0.75 21.34 6.99
N GLN A 396 -1.83 20.69 6.52
CA GLN A 396 -3.10 21.32 6.17
C GLN A 396 -4.22 20.85 7.11
N ASN A 397 -5.37 21.53 7.09
CA ASN A 397 -6.55 21.04 7.81
C ASN A 397 -7.17 19.82 7.10
N ASP A 398 -7.91 19.01 7.84
CA ASP A 398 -8.61 17.81 7.31
C ASP A 398 -9.59 18.13 6.17
N ASP A 399 -10.13 19.36 6.12
CA ASP A 399 -11.06 19.81 5.08
C ASP A 399 -10.36 20.30 3.80
N TYR A 400 -9.03 20.34 3.77
CA TYR A 400 -8.26 20.67 2.57
C TYR A 400 -8.19 19.48 1.61
N GLN A 401 -9.24 19.33 0.80
CA GLN A 401 -9.42 18.20 -0.11
C GLN A 401 -9.27 18.57 -1.59
N MET A 402 -9.03 19.86 -1.89
CA MET A 402 -8.86 20.33 -3.26
C MET A 402 -7.99 21.57 -3.37
N ALA A 403 -7.25 21.67 -4.48
CA ALA A 403 -6.56 22.89 -4.89
C ALA A 403 -7.37 23.60 -5.99
N ILE A 404 -7.67 24.89 -5.77
CA ILE A 404 -8.38 25.72 -6.75
C ILE A 404 -7.37 26.64 -7.43
N PHE A 405 -7.30 26.61 -8.76
CA PHE A 405 -6.57 27.56 -9.57
C PHE A 405 -7.52 28.51 -10.30
N ALA A 406 -7.19 29.81 -10.31
CA ALA A 406 -7.92 30.83 -11.06
C ALA A 406 -7.01 32.05 -11.28
N PRO A 407 -7.23 32.87 -12.31
CA PRO A 407 -6.57 34.16 -12.46
C PRO A 407 -6.74 35.02 -11.22
N LYS A 408 -5.67 35.67 -10.75
CA LYS A 408 -5.75 36.59 -9.59
C LYS A 408 -6.49 37.89 -9.93
N VAL A 409 -6.38 38.34 -11.18
CA VAL A 409 -6.96 39.59 -11.69
C VAL A 409 -7.52 39.38 -13.09
N LEU A 410 -8.71 39.93 -13.34
CA LEU A 410 -9.35 40.04 -14.66
C LEU A 410 -9.65 41.52 -14.97
N GLU A 411 -9.65 41.87 -16.25
CA GLU A 411 -10.11 43.17 -16.75
C GLU A 411 -11.62 43.11 -17.00
N LYS A 412 -12.39 44.09 -16.49
CA LYS A 412 -13.85 44.10 -16.64
C LYS A 412 -14.27 44.07 -18.11
N ASP A 413 -15.30 43.29 -18.42
CA ASP A 413 -15.94 43.18 -19.73
C ASP A 413 -15.04 42.63 -20.87
N LYS A 414 -13.83 42.15 -20.55
CA LYS A 414 -12.93 41.58 -21.54
C LYS A 414 -13.15 40.09 -21.74
N ARG A 415 -13.20 39.66 -23.00
CA ARG A 415 -13.25 38.23 -23.34
C ARG A 415 -11.95 37.56 -22.91
N THR A 416 -12.05 36.43 -22.21
CA THR A 416 -10.90 35.64 -21.75
C THR A 416 -11.12 34.15 -22.02
N SER A 417 -10.02 33.43 -22.27
CA SER A 417 -9.97 31.95 -22.30
C SER A 417 -9.52 31.36 -20.95
N ALA A 418 -9.16 32.21 -19.99
CA ALA A 418 -8.80 31.77 -18.65
C ALA A 418 -9.96 31.03 -17.99
N GLY A 419 -9.63 30.16 -17.03
CA GLY A 419 -10.61 29.30 -16.38
C GLY A 419 -10.30 29.12 -14.90
N ILE A 420 -11.29 28.56 -14.23
CA ILE A 420 -11.16 28.01 -12.88
C ILE A 420 -10.82 26.54 -13.08
N PHE A 421 -9.76 26.08 -12.42
CA PHE A 421 -9.41 24.67 -12.36
C PHE A 421 -9.50 24.21 -10.91
N VAL A 422 -9.99 22.99 -10.69
CA VAL A 422 -10.10 22.36 -9.38
C VAL A 422 -9.46 21.00 -9.49
N ASN A 423 -8.36 20.81 -8.77
CA ASN A 423 -7.74 19.52 -8.52
C ASN A 423 -8.35 18.97 -7.23
N PHE A 424 -9.25 18.00 -7.34
CA PHE A 424 -9.96 17.41 -6.20
C PHE A 424 -9.28 16.09 -5.87
N PHE A 425 -8.45 16.04 -4.82
CA PHE A 425 -7.39 15.03 -4.69
C PHE A 425 -7.89 13.58 -4.70
N MET A 426 -9.06 13.32 -4.13
CA MET A 426 -9.69 11.98 -4.10
C MET A 426 -10.76 11.80 -5.19
N GLY A 427 -10.80 12.71 -6.16
CA GLY A 427 -11.86 12.76 -7.16
C GLY A 427 -11.76 11.66 -8.22
N THR A 428 -12.91 11.22 -8.70
CA THR A 428 -13.06 10.31 -9.84
C THR A 428 -13.77 11.02 -11.01
N ALA A 429 -13.61 10.53 -12.24
CA ALA A 429 -14.26 11.14 -13.41
C ALA A 429 -15.80 11.24 -13.31
N ASP A 430 -16.43 10.37 -12.51
CA ASP A 430 -17.88 10.33 -12.29
C ASP A 430 -18.35 11.26 -11.16
N ASP A 431 -17.43 11.85 -10.39
CA ASP A 431 -17.76 12.74 -9.28
C ASP A 431 -18.39 14.06 -9.75
N GLN A 432 -19.26 14.60 -8.89
CA GLN A 432 -19.90 15.88 -9.14
C GLN A 432 -19.11 17.02 -8.52
N VAL A 433 -18.45 17.82 -9.37
CA VAL A 433 -17.84 19.10 -8.97
C VAL A 433 -18.65 20.28 -9.50
N ARG A 434 -19.01 21.19 -8.59
CA ARG A 434 -19.77 22.41 -8.88
C ARG A 434 -19.03 23.62 -8.34
N TYR A 435 -19.25 24.76 -8.99
CA TYR A 435 -18.76 26.05 -8.50
C TYR A 435 -19.85 27.11 -8.56
N ARG A 436 -19.70 28.15 -7.74
CA ARG A 436 -20.41 29.42 -7.89
C ARG A 436 -19.44 30.58 -7.66
N ILE A 437 -19.83 31.76 -8.12
CA ILE A 437 -19.11 33.01 -7.84
C ILE A 437 -20.04 33.92 -7.05
N ASP A 438 -19.56 34.39 -5.90
CA ASP A 438 -20.33 35.12 -4.89
C ASP A 438 -21.66 34.40 -4.58
N ASN A 439 -22.77 35.14 -4.58
CA ASN A 439 -24.12 34.60 -4.37
C ASN A 439 -24.78 34.10 -5.68
N GLY A 440 -23.99 33.84 -6.72
CA GLY A 440 -24.48 33.30 -7.99
C GLY A 440 -24.99 31.85 -7.89
N PRO A 441 -25.65 31.34 -8.94
CA PRO A 441 -26.11 29.96 -8.96
C PRO A 441 -24.94 28.98 -9.06
N TRP A 442 -25.09 27.81 -8.42
CA TRP A 442 -24.19 26.67 -8.62
C TRP A 442 -24.23 26.18 -10.07
N LYS A 443 -23.04 25.96 -10.64
CA LYS A 443 -22.84 25.46 -12.00
C LYS A 443 -21.92 24.25 -11.95
N LYS A 444 -22.19 23.25 -12.79
CA LYS A 444 -21.31 22.08 -12.93
C LYS A 444 -19.98 22.50 -13.58
N MET A 445 -18.89 21.91 -13.11
CA MET A 445 -17.60 21.94 -13.78
C MET A 445 -17.48 20.76 -14.75
N THR A 446 -16.52 20.82 -15.66
CA THR A 446 -16.27 19.75 -16.64
C THR A 446 -14.98 19.02 -16.25
N TYR A 447 -15.06 17.71 -16.05
CA TYR A 447 -13.90 16.84 -15.87
C TYR A 447 -12.97 16.91 -17.10
N LEU A 448 -11.66 16.86 -16.89
CA LEU A 448 -10.66 16.75 -17.95
C LEU A 448 -9.35 16.14 -17.42
N GLU A 449 -8.60 15.50 -18.31
CA GLU A 449 -7.24 15.03 -18.04
C GLU A 449 -6.22 16.00 -18.63
N GLU A 450 -5.67 16.86 -17.77
CA GLU A 450 -4.65 17.85 -18.12
C GLU A 450 -3.65 18.04 -16.98
N TYR A 451 -2.55 18.73 -17.25
CA TYR A 451 -1.58 19.11 -16.21
C TYR A 451 -2.23 20.07 -15.20
N ASP A 452 -1.99 19.84 -13.91
CA ASP A 452 -2.40 20.80 -12.89
C ASP A 452 -1.69 22.15 -13.12
N PRO A 453 -2.43 23.26 -13.30
CA PRO A 453 -1.83 24.54 -13.62
C PRO A 453 -1.01 25.15 -12.48
N THR A 454 -1.30 24.80 -11.22
CA THR A 454 -0.52 25.26 -10.07
C THR A 454 0.85 24.58 -10.09
N TYR A 455 0.86 23.27 -10.23
CA TYR A 455 2.11 22.49 -10.29
C TYR A 455 2.94 22.83 -11.53
N LEU A 456 2.30 23.03 -12.69
CA LEU A 456 2.99 23.49 -13.90
C LEU A 456 3.71 24.82 -13.68
N MET A 457 3.06 25.78 -13.00
CA MET A 457 3.69 27.05 -12.65
C MET A 457 4.84 26.87 -11.66
N ASP A 458 4.70 25.98 -10.69
CA ASP A 458 5.75 25.69 -9.71
C ASP A 458 6.99 25.11 -10.41
N VAL A 459 6.82 24.15 -11.33
CA VAL A 459 7.94 23.60 -12.13
C VAL A 459 8.58 24.67 -13.00
N TYR A 460 7.79 25.46 -13.73
CA TYR A 460 8.35 26.52 -14.60
C TYR A 460 9.05 27.64 -13.84
N LYS A 461 8.71 27.87 -12.57
CA LYS A 461 9.48 28.80 -11.71
C LYS A 461 10.95 28.39 -11.63
N TRP A 462 11.24 27.09 -11.48
CA TRP A 462 12.62 26.58 -11.46
C TRP A 462 13.35 26.78 -12.79
N ASP A 463 12.64 26.70 -13.91
CA ASP A 463 13.23 26.81 -15.24
C ASP A 463 13.42 28.27 -15.71
N THR A 464 12.79 29.23 -15.02
CA THR A 464 12.73 30.63 -15.45
C THR A 464 13.27 31.63 -14.43
N THR A 465 13.66 31.17 -13.25
CA THR A 465 14.32 31.99 -12.24
C THR A 465 15.77 32.30 -12.64
N ASP A 466 16.22 33.52 -12.33
CA ASP A 466 17.63 33.92 -12.46
C ASP A 466 18.45 33.58 -11.19
N GLU A 467 17.78 33.12 -10.13
CA GLU A 467 18.35 32.77 -8.82
C GLU A 467 18.25 31.26 -8.55
N LEU A 468 19.25 30.70 -7.88
CA LEU A 468 19.20 29.33 -7.38
C LEU A 468 18.18 29.23 -6.24
N LEU A 469 17.26 28.29 -6.34
CA LEU A 469 16.28 27.99 -5.29
C LEU A 469 16.81 26.90 -4.38
N ASP A 470 16.48 27.00 -3.09
CA ASP A 470 16.77 25.93 -2.12
C ASP A 470 15.86 24.72 -2.38
N GLY A 471 16.45 23.52 -2.28
CA GLY A 471 15.79 22.25 -2.55
C GLY A 471 16.18 21.64 -3.91
N ARG A 472 15.33 20.75 -4.43
CA ARG A 472 15.56 20.05 -5.71
C ARG A 472 14.46 20.37 -6.69
N ARG A 473 14.79 20.64 -7.95
CA ARG A 473 13.78 20.85 -9.00
C ARG A 473 12.82 19.64 -9.05
N PRO A 474 11.49 19.85 -9.02
CA PRO A 474 10.54 18.77 -9.18
C PRO A 474 10.59 18.11 -10.56
N SER A 475 10.06 16.89 -10.64
CA SER A 475 9.81 16.16 -11.87
C SER A 475 8.81 16.90 -12.75
N ASN A 476 8.87 16.62 -14.06
CA ASN A 476 7.90 17.19 -14.99
C ASN A 476 6.47 16.72 -14.69
N PRO A 477 5.47 17.60 -14.87
CA PRO A 477 4.08 17.30 -14.58
C PRO A 477 3.55 16.17 -15.45
N VAL A 478 2.60 15.43 -14.90
CA VAL A 478 1.76 14.48 -15.64
C VAL A 478 0.31 14.96 -15.61
N LYS A 479 -0.50 14.44 -16.52
CA LYS A 479 -1.92 14.77 -16.52
C LYS A 479 -2.57 14.20 -15.27
N SER A 480 -3.32 15.03 -14.56
CA SER A 480 -4.14 14.63 -13.42
C SER A 480 -5.39 13.92 -13.91
N THR A 481 -5.81 12.87 -13.19
CA THR A 481 -7.05 12.11 -13.40
C THR A 481 -8.19 12.60 -12.51
N HIS A 482 -8.01 13.77 -11.88
CA HIS A 482 -8.91 14.31 -10.87
C HIS A 482 -8.92 15.84 -10.94
N LEU A 483 -9.02 16.34 -12.18
CA LEU A 483 -9.05 17.75 -12.52
C LEU A 483 -10.37 18.15 -13.18
N TRP A 484 -10.90 19.31 -12.79
CA TRP A 484 -12.12 19.90 -13.35
C TRP A 484 -11.86 21.33 -13.80
N ARG A 485 -12.53 21.75 -14.88
CA ARG A 485 -12.45 23.10 -15.43
C ARG A 485 -13.81 23.76 -15.55
N ALA A 486 -13.85 25.07 -15.29
CA ALA A 486 -14.95 25.95 -15.65
C ALA A 486 -14.45 27.27 -16.27
N GLY A 487 -15.31 27.94 -17.03
CA GLY A 487 -15.06 29.31 -17.45
C GLY A 487 -15.18 30.29 -16.28
N ILE A 488 -14.44 31.41 -16.32
CA ILE A 488 -14.54 32.49 -15.34
C ILE A 488 -15.26 33.70 -15.95
N ASP A 489 -16.13 34.35 -15.17
CA ASP A 489 -16.92 35.50 -15.63
C ASP A 489 -16.20 36.82 -15.35
N ALA A 490 -15.82 37.55 -16.41
CA ALA A 490 -15.19 38.86 -16.32
C ALA A 490 -16.20 40.03 -16.36
N LYS A 491 -17.52 39.74 -16.38
CA LYS A 491 -18.59 40.76 -16.48
C LYS A 491 -19.14 41.20 -15.13
N LEU A 492 -18.70 40.60 -14.02
CA LEU A 492 -19.10 41.03 -12.69
C LEU A 492 -18.56 42.44 -12.39
N GLU A 493 -19.06 43.05 -11.33
CA GLU A 493 -18.64 44.39 -10.93
C GLU A 493 -17.15 44.47 -10.58
N LYS A 494 -16.57 45.67 -10.63
CA LYS A 494 -15.16 45.82 -10.20
C LYS A 494 -15.05 45.54 -8.70
N GLY A 495 -14.05 44.77 -8.30
CA GLY A 495 -13.85 44.41 -6.89
C GLY A 495 -13.33 42.99 -6.70
N ALA A 496 -13.35 42.54 -5.45
CA ALA A 496 -13.02 41.18 -5.08
C ALA A 496 -14.25 40.27 -5.25
N HIS A 497 -14.03 39.07 -5.77
CA HIS A 497 -15.05 38.04 -5.96
C HIS A 497 -14.55 36.72 -5.40
N THR A 498 -15.48 35.94 -4.84
CA THR A 498 -15.16 34.64 -4.24
C THR A 498 -15.71 33.52 -5.12
N ILE A 499 -14.84 32.62 -5.53
CA ILE A 499 -15.18 31.32 -6.10
C ILE A 499 -15.40 30.38 -4.92
N GLU A 500 -16.56 29.74 -4.87
CA GLU A 500 -16.85 28.63 -3.96
C GLU A 500 -17.02 27.37 -4.79
N VAL A 501 -16.40 26.28 -4.36
CA VAL A 501 -16.43 24.97 -4.99
C VAL A 501 -17.04 23.99 -4.01
N GLU A 502 -17.83 23.07 -4.54
CA GLU A 502 -18.42 21.94 -3.85
C GLU A 502 -18.17 20.69 -4.69
N ALA A 503 -17.55 19.68 -4.09
CA ALA A 503 -17.25 18.39 -4.72
C ALA A 503 -17.83 17.26 -3.87
N THR A 504 -18.53 16.31 -4.48
CA THR A 504 -19.01 15.11 -3.79
C THR A 504 -18.24 13.90 -4.32
N ASP A 505 -17.55 13.17 -3.44
CA ASP A 505 -16.78 11.97 -3.79
C ASP A 505 -17.66 10.74 -4.02
N MET A 506 -17.03 9.65 -4.46
CA MET A 506 -17.65 8.35 -4.68
C MET A 506 -18.29 7.72 -3.44
N PHE A 507 -17.94 8.19 -2.23
CA PHE A 507 -18.53 7.76 -0.95
C PHE A 507 -19.74 8.64 -0.55
N GLY A 508 -20.06 9.67 -1.34
CA GLY A 508 -21.17 10.58 -1.10
C GLY A 508 -20.86 11.71 -0.11
N LYS A 509 -19.59 11.89 0.27
CA LYS A 509 -19.16 12.98 1.15
C LYS A 509 -18.88 14.23 0.34
N THR A 510 -19.39 15.35 0.83
CA THR A 510 -19.24 16.66 0.18
C THR A 510 -18.13 17.48 0.82
N HIS A 511 -17.22 17.96 -0.02
CA HIS A 511 -16.07 18.79 0.32
C HIS A 511 -16.21 20.17 -0.29
N TYR A 512 -15.61 21.18 0.36
CA TYR A 512 -15.76 22.57 -0.05
C TYR A 512 -14.40 23.24 -0.18
N GLY A 513 -14.28 24.15 -1.14
CA GLY A 513 -13.08 24.98 -1.33
C GLY A 513 -13.45 26.40 -1.71
N LYS A 514 -12.56 27.35 -1.41
CA LYS A 514 -12.75 28.77 -1.77
C LYS A 514 -11.50 29.40 -2.35
N LYS A 515 -11.67 30.33 -3.30
CA LYS A 515 -10.59 31.17 -3.83
C LYS A 515 -11.08 32.54 -4.23
N THR A 516 -10.29 33.57 -3.98
CA THR A 516 -10.63 34.95 -4.35
C THR A 516 -9.90 35.39 -5.61
N TYR A 517 -10.57 36.17 -6.45
CA TYR A 517 -9.97 36.90 -7.58
C TYR A 517 -10.52 38.33 -7.63
N HIS A 518 -9.91 39.20 -8.43
CA HIS A 518 -10.33 40.59 -8.58
C HIS A 518 -10.70 40.93 -10.02
N ILE A 519 -11.74 41.74 -10.21
CA ILE A 519 -12.05 42.41 -11.48
C ILE A 519 -11.66 43.90 -11.37
N ARG A 520 -10.91 44.39 -12.36
CA ARG A 520 -10.39 45.77 -12.41
C ARG A 520 -10.94 46.58 -13.59
#